data_AF-A0A846Q6N9-F1
#
_entry.id   AF-A0A846Q6N9-F1
#
_cell.length_a   1.000
_cell.length_b   1.000
_cell.length_c   1.000
_cell.angle_alpha   90.00
_cell.angle_beta   90.00
_cell.angle_gamma   90.00
#
_symmetry.space_group_name_H-M   'P 1'
#
loop_
_entity.id
_entity.type
_entity.pdbx_description
1 polymer ?
#
loop_
_entity_poly.entity_id
_entity_poly.type
_entity_poly.pdbx_seq_one_letter_code
_entity_poly.pdbx_strand_id
1 'polypeptide(L)'
;MNIVEKASTPVKSPVFVINGSTPGPKLWVHGGVHGDEHEGPQAIIRLARDLDPSALKGVIIAVPVINTLAFEAFQRGSPVDNLDLNRCFPGKADGFISEQV
;
A
#
# COMPACT_ATOMS: atom_id res chain seq x y z
N MET A 1 -7.36 4.85 -19.09
CA MET A 1 -5.90 4.72 -19.09
C MET A 1 -5.58 3.27 -18.77
N ASN A 2 -4.88 2.57 -19.67
CA ASN A 2 -4.45 1.19 -19.41
C ASN A 2 -3.32 1.17 -18.36
N ILE A 3 -2.98 -0.02 -17.84
CA ILE A 3 -2.01 -0.13 -16.73
C ILE A 3 -0.61 0.39 -17.12
N VAL A 4 -0.18 0.17 -18.37
CA VAL A 4 1.12 0.66 -18.87
C VAL A 4 1.15 2.18 -18.93
N GLU A 5 0.07 2.81 -19.40
CA GLU A 5 -0.08 4.26 -19.40
C GLU A 5 -0.05 4.82 -17.97
N LYS A 6 -0.69 4.19 -16.99
CA LYS A 6 -0.64 4.62 -15.58
C LYS A 6 0.79 4.60 -15.03
N ALA A 7 1.56 3.58 -15.38
CA ALA A 7 2.95 3.42 -14.96
C ALA A 7 3.93 4.47 -15.57
N SER A 8 3.50 5.20 -16.60
CA SER A 8 4.29 6.30 -17.21
C SER A 8 4.24 7.60 -16.40
N THR A 9 3.48 7.63 -15.31
CA THR A 9 3.32 8.77 -14.40
C THR A 9 3.46 8.30 -12.94
N PRO A 10 3.66 9.22 -11.98
CA PRO A 10 3.69 8.83 -10.56
C PRO A 10 2.43 8.05 -10.16
N VAL A 11 2.63 6.81 -9.71
CA VAL A 11 1.55 5.96 -9.21
C VAL A 11 1.12 6.44 -7.83
N LYS A 12 -0.19 6.50 -7.62
CA LYS A 12 -0.78 6.93 -6.34
C LYS A 12 -1.12 5.72 -5.50
N SER A 13 -0.73 5.74 -4.23
CA SER A 13 -1.13 4.75 -3.23
C SER A 13 -2.09 5.40 -2.23
N PRO A 14 -3.21 4.73 -1.88
CA PRO A 14 -4.12 5.22 -0.85
C PRO A 14 -3.45 5.14 0.53
N VAL A 15 -3.51 6.21 1.31
CA VAL A 15 -2.95 6.27 2.66
C VAL A 15 -4.01 6.79 3.62
N PHE A 16 -4.26 6.04 4.69
CA PHE A 16 -5.03 6.48 5.85
C PHE A 16 -4.07 6.86 6.98
N VAL A 17 -4.22 8.07 7.52
CA VAL A 17 -3.49 8.50 8.71
C VAL A 17 -4.51 8.72 9.82
N ILE A 18 -4.49 7.84 10.82
CA ILE A 18 -5.43 7.86 11.95
C ILE A 18 -4.67 8.36 13.17
N ASN A 19 -4.96 9.61 13.56
CA ASN A 19 -4.35 10.22 14.73
C ASN A 19 -5.21 9.96 15.96
N GLY A 20 -4.63 9.32 16.97
CA GLY A 20 -5.30 9.10 18.25
C GLY A 20 -5.41 10.37 19.08
N SER A 21 -6.32 10.35 20.06
CA SER A 21 -6.52 11.46 21.01
C SER A 21 -5.34 11.67 21.96
N THR A 22 -4.53 10.64 22.18
CA THR A 22 -3.42 10.65 23.14
C THR A 22 -2.08 10.40 22.44
N PRO A 23 -0.99 11.12 22.78
CA PRO A 23 0.34 10.85 22.24
C PRO A 23 0.82 9.41 22.52
N GLY A 24 1.46 8.80 21.53
CA GLY A 24 1.87 7.40 21.60
C GLY A 24 2.74 6.94 20.43
N PRO A 25 3.00 5.62 20.33
CA PRO A 25 3.81 5.05 19.26
C PRO A 25 3.14 5.24 17.88
N LYS A 26 3.95 5.08 16.83
CA LYS A 26 3.48 5.08 15.45
C LYS A 26 3.50 3.66 14.91
N LEU A 27 2.37 3.18 14.40
CA LEU A 27 2.25 1.87 13.77
C LEU A 27 2.08 2.04 12.26
N TRP A 28 2.90 1.33 11.49
CA TRP A 28 2.73 1.19 10.04
C TRP A 28 2.05 -0.15 9.73
N VAL A 29 0.98 -0.12 8.95
CA VAL A 29 0.28 -1.31 8.47
C VAL A 29 0.07 -1.18 6.98
N HIS A 30 0.47 -2.19 6.21
CA HIS A 30 0.19 -2.22 4.78
C HIS A 30 -0.21 -3.61 4.31
N GLY A 31 -0.92 -3.63 3.17
CA GLY A 31 -1.34 -4.84 2.47
C GLY A 31 -1.18 -4.67 0.97
N GLY A 32 -1.59 -5.69 0.21
CA GLY A 32 -1.52 -5.66 -1.25
C GLY A 32 -0.09 -5.50 -1.77
N VAL A 33 0.87 -6.20 -1.14
CA VAL A 33 2.25 -6.32 -1.67
C VAL A 33 2.21 -7.13 -2.97
N HIS A 34 1.44 -8.22 -2.94
CA HIS A 34 0.97 -8.91 -4.13
C HIS A 34 -0.47 -8.46 -4.44
N GLY A 35 -0.80 -8.33 -5.73
CA GLY A 35 -2.09 -7.79 -6.16
C GLY A 35 -3.26 -8.77 -6.08
N ASP A 36 -2.98 -10.06 -5.98
CA ASP A 36 -3.94 -11.16 -5.88
C ASP A 36 -4.29 -11.55 -4.42
N GLU A 37 -3.81 -10.78 -3.44
CA GLU A 37 -4.05 -11.00 -2.00
C GLU A 37 -4.97 -9.91 -1.42
N HIS A 38 -6.24 -10.22 -1.16
CA HIS A 38 -7.28 -9.22 -0.88
C HIS A 38 -7.65 -9.07 0.60
N GLU A 39 -7.39 -10.07 1.41
CA GLU A 39 -7.77 -10.13 2.83
C GLU A 39 -7.10 -9.01 3.62
N GLY A 40 -5.81 -8.79 3.38
CA GLY A 40 -5.04 -7.69 3.97
C GLY A 40 -5.60 -6.31 3.64
N PRO A 41 -5.71 -5.93 2.35
CA PRO A 41 -6.36 -4.70 1.92
C PRO A 41 -7.75 -4.49 2.54
N GLN A 42 -8.60 -5.53 2.53
CA GLN A 42 -9.96 -5.45 3.07
C GLN A 42 -9.98 -5.26 4.59
N ALA A 43 -9.07 -5.90 5.33
CA ALA A 43 -8.93 -5.71 6.77
C ALA A 43 -8.43 -4.30 7.11
N ILE A 44 -7.49 -3.76 6.35
CA ILE A 44 -6.96 -2.39 6.55
C ILE A 44 -8.04 -1.35 6.27
N ILE A 45 -8.85 -1.53 5.23
CA ILE A 45 -10.00 -0.64 4.94
C ILE A 45 -11.00 -0.66 6.11
N ARG A 46 -11.31 -1.84 6.67
CA ARG A 46 -12.20 -1.96 7.85
C ARG A 46 -11.60 -1.27 9.06
N LEU A 47 -10.30 -1.48 9.34
CA LEU A 47 -9.60 -0.79 10.41
C LEU A 47 -9.72 0.73 10.27
N ALA A 48 -9.46 1.27 9.07
CA ALA A 48 -9.51 2.71 8.84
C ALA A 48 -10.92 3.31 8.95
N ARG A 49 -11.96 2.53 8.65
CA ARG A 49 -13.35 2.96 8.70
C ARG A 49 -13.95 2.84 10.11
N ASP A 50 -13.63 1.76 10.81
CA ASP A 50 -14.37 1.33 12.00
C ASP A 50 -13.65 1.67 13.31
N LEU A 51 -12.35 2.02 13.27
CA LEU A 51 -11.58 2.41 14.45
C LEU A 51 -12.01 3.80 14.94
N ASP A 52 -12.38 3.89 16.22
CA ASP A 52 -12.59 5.17 16.90
C ASP A 52 -11.24 5.82 17.30
N PRO A 53 -10.85 6.96 16.71
CA PRO A 53 -9.61 7.64 17.06
C PRO A 53 -9.58 8.17 18.50
N SER A 54 -10.74 8.37 19.13
CA SER A 54 -10.83 8.87 20.50
C SER A 54 -10.24 7.89 21.52
N ALA A 55 -10.30 6.59 21.21
CA ALA A 55 -9.76 5.50 22.02
C ALA A 55 -8.30 5.13 21.68
N LEU A 56 -7.70 5.76 20.67
CA LEU A 56 -6.35 5.44 20.21
C LEU A 56 -5.27 6.29 20.92
N LYS A 57 -4.19 5.63 21.33
CA LYS A 57 -2.95 6.25 21.79
C LYS A 57 -1.85 6.10 20.74
N GLY A 58 -1.49 7.20 20.06
CA GLY A 58 -0.49 7.20 18.99
C GLY A 58 -1.09 7.44 17.61
N VAL A 59 -0.42 6.93 16.59
CA VAL A 59 -0.81 7.12 15.17
C VAL A 59 -0.75 5.79 14.44
N ILE A 60 -1.76 5.52 13.62
CA ILE A 60 -1.74 4.44 12.64
C ILE A 60 -1.59 5.04 11.24
N ILE A 61 -0.57 4.59 10.51
CA ILE A 61 -0.41 4.87 9.08
C ILE A 61 -0.75 3.57 8.35
N ALA A 62 -1.84 3.58 7.60
CA ALA A 62 -2.43 2.40 7.00
C ALA A 62 -2.48 2.54 5.47
N VAL A 63 -1.86 1.61 4.75
CA VAL A 63 -1.81 1.56 3.28
C VAL A 63 -2.44 0.25 2.81
N PRO A 64 -3.72 0.22 2.43
CA PRO A 64 -4.40 -1.04 2.13
C PRO A 64 -3.79 -1.76 0.94
N VAL A 65 -3.30 -1.04 -0.07
CA VAL A 65 -2.67 -1.59 -1.27
C VAL A 65 -1.41 -0.80 -1.58
N ILE A 66 -0.24 -1.43 -1.40
CA ILE A 66 1.04 -0.81 -1.73
C ILE A 66 1.41 -0.99 -3.21
N ASN A 67 1.07 -2.14 -3.80
CA ASN A 67 1.29 -2.43 -5.23
C ASN A 67 -0.01 -2.25 -6.03
N THR A 68 -0.41 -1.01 -6.26
CA THR A 68 -1.71 -0.70 -6.87
C THR A 68 -1.85 -1.22 -8.30
N LEU A 69 -0.76 -1.27 -9.07
CA LEU A 69 -0.79 -1.80 -10.44
C LEU A 69 -0.98 -3.31 -10.48
N ALA A 70 -0.30 -4.06 -9.61
CA ALA A 70 -0.52 -5.50 -9.48
C ALA A 70 -1.95 -5.80 -8.99
N PHE A 71 -2.45 -5.02 -8.04
CA PHE A 71 -3.80 -5.16 -7.50
C PHE A 71 -4.88 -4.92 -8.56
N GLU A 72 -4.75 -3.88 -9.37
CA GLU A 72 -5.65 -3.62 -10.50
C GLU A 72 -5.60 -4.75 -11.56
N ALA A 73 -4.45 -5.41 -11.72
CA ALA A 73 -4.27 -6.52 -12.64
C ALA A 73 -4.69 -7.89 -12.08
N PHE A 74 -4.98 -7.99 -10.78
CA PHE A 74 -5.17 -9.27 -10.08
C PHE A 74 -3.97 -10.22 -10.31
N GLN A 75 -2.75 -9.69 -10.13
CA GLN A 75 -1.51 -10.43 -10.32
C GLN A 75 -0.62 -10.38 -9.09
N ARG A 76 0.17 -11.44 -8.88
CA ARG A 76 1.17 -11.47 -7.81
C ARG A 76 2.21 -10.38 -7.95
N GLY A 77 2.82 -10.29 -9.14
CA GLY A 77 3.84 -9.31 -9.49
C GLY A 77 3.26 -8.13 -10.26
N SER A 78 4.08 -7.11 -10.49
CA SER A 78 3.67 -5.96 -11.30
C SER A 78 3.55 -6.37 -12.77
N PRO A 79 2.43 -6.03 -13.45
CA PRO A 79 2.23 -6.30 -14.87
C PRO A 79 3.13 -5.44 -15.79
N VAL A 80 3.87 -4.48 -15.24
CA VAL A 80 4.67 -3.50 -16.00
C VAL A 80 6.10 -3.98 -16.19
N ASP A 81 6.71 -4.49 -15.13
CA ASP A 81 8.11 -4.91 -15.06
C ASP A 81 8.27 -6.39 -14.70
N ASN A 82 7.17 -7.10 -14.44
CA ASN A 82 7.12 -8.52 -14.08
C ASN A 82 7.92 -8.87 -12.81
N LEU A 83 8.12 -7.89 -11.92
CA LEU A 83 8.83 -8.08 -10.66
C LEU A 83 7.87 -8.40 -9.51
N ASP A 84 8.36 -9.20 -8.55
CA ASP A 84 7.74 -9.41 -7.25
C ASP A 84 8.22 -8.31 -6.31
N LEU A 85 7.32 -7.38 -5.93
CA LEU A 85 7.63 -6.25 -5.05
C LEU A 85 8.31 -6.70 -3.74
N ASN A 86 7.93 -7.87 -3.20
CA ASN A 86 8.50 -8.41 -1.97
C ASN A 86 9.95 -8.93 -2.15
N ARG A 87 10.56 -8.71 -3.32
CA ARG A 87 11.97 -8.97 -3.61
C ARG A 87 12.74 -7.71 -4.01
N CYS A 88 12.06 -6.57 -4.10
CA CYS A 88 12.65 -5.31 -4.56
C CYS A 88 13.17 -4.43 -3.41
N PHE A 89 12.81 -4.72 -2.15
CA PHE A 89 13.31 -3.97 -1.00
C PHE A 89 14.84 -4.09 -0.84
N PRO A 90 15.57 -3.01 -0.47
CA PRO A 90 15.07 -1.70 -0.01
C PRO A 90 14.75 -0.70 -1.13
N GLY A 91 14.68 -1.15 -2.38
CA GLY A 91 14.36 -0.32 -3.53
C GLY A 91 15.58 0.31 -4.21
N LYS A 92 15.30 0.97 -5.32
CA LYS A 92 16.21 1.76 -6.15
C LYS A 92 15.40 2.89 -6.80
N ALA A 93 15.69 4.14 -6.42
CA ALA A 93 14.92 5.31 -6.84
C ALA A 93 14.89 5.54 -8.37
N ASP A 94 15.94 5.12 -9.08
CA ASP A 94 16.07 5.14 -10.54
C ASP A 94 15.87 3.75 -11.18
N GLY A 95 15.28 2.80 -10.45
CA GLY A 95 14.98 1.45 -10.92
C GLY A 95 13.65 1.33 -11.66
N PHE A 96 13.24 0.09 -11.92
CA PHE A 96 11.90 -0.22 -12.41
C PHE A 96 10.83 0.16 -11.37
N ILE A 97 9.57 0.23 -11.80
CA ILE A 97 8.50 0.77 -10.96
C ILE A 97 8.33 0.02 -9.63
N SER A 98 8.53 -1.30 -9.61
CA SER A 98 8.49 -2.11 -8.37
C SER A 98 9.70 -1.87 -7.45
N GLU A 99 10.78 -1.30 -7.98
CA GLU A 99 11.97 -0.95 -7.22
C GLU A 99 11.89 0.49 -6.67
N GLN A 100 10.99 1.34 -7.17
CA GLN A 100 10.84 2.75 -6.74
C GLN A 100 10.05 2.90 -5.40
N VAL A 101 10.21 1.93 -4.49
CA VAL A 101 9.53 1.86 -3.18
C VAL A 101 10.45 2.24 -2.02
#